data_AF-A0A967UQV1-F1
#
_entry.id   AF-A0A967UQV1-F1
#
_cell.length_a   1.000
_cell.length_b   1.000
_cell.length_c   1.000
_cell.angle_alpha   90.00
_cell.angle_beta   90.00
_cell.angle_gamma   90.00
#
_symmetry.space_group_name_H-M   'P 1'
#
loop_
_entity.id
_entity.type
_entity.pdbx_description
1 polymer ?
#
loop_
_entity_poly.entity_id
_entity_poly.type
_entity_poly.pdbx_seq_one_letter_code
_entity_poly.pdbx_strand_id
1 'polypeptide(L)' 'MRPTWIEVDLGAIRHNVAAVVAHVAPASVCAVVKADAYGHGDVPVARAALDAGATSLAVALVAEGIRLREAGIEAP' A
#
# COMPACT_ATOMS: atom_id res chain seq x y z
N MET A 1 -28.21 -3.38 6.29
CA MET A 1 -26.88 -2.94 6.76
C MET A 1 -26.36 -4.01 7.73
N ARG A 2 -25.16 -4.56 7.51
CA ARG A 2 -24.52 -5.44 8.51
C ARG A 2 -23.75 -4.54 9.49
N PRO A 3 -23.92 -4.67 10.82
CA PRO A 3 -23.32 -3.74 11.79
C PRO A 3 -21.84 -4.01 12.09
N THR A 4 -21.23 -5.03 11.46
CA THR A 4 -19.81 -5.36 11.63
C THR A 4 -19.00 -4.72 10.51
N TRP A 5 -18.01 -3.92 10.90
CA TRP A 5 -17.13 -3.20 10.00
C TRP A 5 -15.73 -3.08 10.60
N ILE A 6 -14.76 -2.67 9.78
CA ILE A 6 -13.39 -2.37 10.18
C ILE A 6 -13.06 -0.93 9.75
N GLU A 7 -12.34 -0.20 10.58
CA GLU A 7 -11.73 1.09 10.21
C GLU A 7 -10.26 0.87 9.84
N VAL A 8 -9.82 1.48 8.75
CA VAL A 8 -8.42 1.49 8.35
C VAL A 8 -7.95 2.95 8.30
N ASP A 9 -7.02 3.30 9.17
CA ASP A 9 -6.42 4.64 9.20
C ASP A 9 -5.27 4.75 8.17
N LEU A 10 -5.56 5.37 7.02
CA LEU A 10 -4.57 5.65 5.98
C LEU A 10 -3.53 6.70 6.42
N GLY A 11 -3.84 7.53 7.41
CA GLY A 11 -2.88 8.47 8.02
C GLY A 11 -1.79 7.72 8.78
N ALA A 12 -2.16 6.69 9.55
CA ALA A 12 -1.20 5.82 10.22
C ALA A 12 -0.30 5.07 9.21
N ILE A 13 -0.86 4.60 8.10
CA ILE A 13 -0.08 3.96 7.03
C ILE A 13 0.95 4.95 6.44
N ARG A 14 0.51 6.17 6.08
CA ARG A 14 1.42 7.21 5.57
C ARG A 14 2.54 7.52 6.56
N HIS A 15 2.20 7.69 7.83
CA HIS A 15 3.17 7.97 8.89
C HIS A 15 4.22 6.85 8.99
N ASN A 16 3.78 5.59 9.04
CA ASN A 16 4.67 4.44 9.17
C ASN A 16 5.60 4.29 7.95
N VAL A 17 5.06 4.42 6.73
CA VAL A 17 5.86 4.33 5.52
C VAL A 17 6.89 5.46 5.45
N ALA A 18 6.48 6.70 5.73
CA ALA A 18 7.40 7.84 5.73
C ALA A 18 8.53 7.68 6.76
N ALA A 19 8.23 7.14 7.95
CA ALA A 19 9.24 6.85 8.96
C ALA A 19 10.26 5.79 8.47
N VAL A 20 9.80 4.73 7.81
CA VAL A 20 10.69 3.71 7.22
C VAL A 20 11.54 4.31 6.11
N VAL A 21 10.94 5.05 5.17
CA VAL A 21 11.65 5.74 4.07
C VAL A 21 12.76 6.63 4.63
N ALA A 22 12.48 7.44 5.65
CA ALA A 22 13.47 8.28 6.28
C ALA A 22 14.60 7.49 6.97
N HIS A 23 14.28 6.35 7.58
CA HIS A 23 15.24 5.52 8.31
C HIS A 23 16.24 4.80 7.38
N VAL A 24 15.79 4.39 6.20
CA VAL A 24 16.60 3.57 5.28
C VAL A 24 17.25 4.38 4.16
N ALA A 25 17.00 5.69 4.08
CA ALA A 25 17.56 6.55 3.04
C ALA A 25 19.10 6.41 2.95
N PRO A 26 19.67 6.29 1.73
CA PRO A 26 19.04 6.52 0.43
C PRO A 26 18.42 5.27 -0.23
N ALA A 27 18.26 4.16 0.49
CA ALA A 27 17.65 2.96 -0.08
C ALA A 27 16.17 3.19 -0.42
N SER A 28 15.74 2.59 -1.53
CA SER A 28 14.34 2.59 -1.95
C SER A 28 13.49 1.64 -1.11
N VAL A 29 12.22 2.01 -0.90
CA VAL A 29 11.24 1.19 -0.19
C VAL A 29 10.23 0.58 -1.17
N CYS A 30 10.09 -0.74 -1.11
CA CYS A 30 9.05 -1.49 -1.79
C CYS A 30 7.95 -1.86 -0.78
N ALA A 31 6.75 -1.30 -0.92
CA ALA A 31 5.64 -1.59 -0.02
C ALA A 31 4.91 -2.86 -0.48
N VAL A 32 4.85 -3.86 0.40
CA VAL A 32 4.19 -5.13 0.09
C VAL A 32 2.70 -5.01 0.41
N VAL A 33 1.85 -5.13 -0.60
CA VAL A 33 0.38 -4.97 -0.51
C VAL A 33 -0.39 -6.23 -0.93
N LYS A 34 0.25 -7.40 -0.84
CA LYS A 34 -0.40 -8.71 -1.06
C LYS A 34 -1.58 -8.94 -0.11
N ALA A 35 -2.45 -9.89 -0.47
CA ALA A 35 -3.61 -10.30 0.31
C ALA A 35 -4.50 -9.11 0.69
N ASP A 36 -4.86 -8.28 -0.30
CA ASP A 36 -5.66 -7.07 -0.10
C ASP A 36 -5.02 -6.09 0.90
N ALA A 37 -3.71 -5.83 0.74
CA ALA A 37 -2.88 -5.15 1.73
C ALA A 37 -3.06 -5.71 3.16
N TYR A 38 -2.91 -7.02 3.31
CA TYR A 38 -3.09 -7.71 4.59
C TYR A 38 -4.50 -7.51 5.19
N GLY A 39 -5.53 -7.40 4.32
CA GLY A 39 -6.93 -7.18 4.69
C GLY A 39 -7.30 -5.72 4.98
N HIS A 40 -6.44 -4.76 4.63
CA HIS A 40 -6.67 -3.32 4.84
C HIS A 40 -7.22 -2.59 3.60
N GLY A 41 -7.32 -3.27 2.46
CA GLY A 41 -7.72 -2.68 1.17
C GLY A 41 -6.51 -2.30 0.32
N ASP A 42 -6.20 -3.10 -0.70
CA ASP A 42 -4.97 -2.97 -1.50
C ASP A 42 -4.81 -1.61 -2.19
N VAL A 43 -5.82 -1.13 -2.92
CA VAL A 43 -5.77 0.16 -3.63
C VAL A 43 -5.55 1.37 -2.71
N PRO A 44 -6.36 1.60 -1.65
CA PRO A 44 -6.15 2.76 -0.78
C PRO A 44 -4.83 2.71 -0.01
N VAL A 45 -4.40 1.52 0.44
CA VAL A 45 -3.11 1.35 1.12
C VAL A 45 -1.94 1.58 0.16
N ALA A 46 -2.02 1.06 -1.07
CA ALA A 46 -1.00 1.26 -2.09
C ALA A 46 -0.78 2.74 -2.39
N ARG A 47 -1.87 3.51 -2.59
CA ARG A 47 -1.78 4.97 -2.79
C ARG A 47 -1.16 5.67 -1.58
N ALA A 48 -1.61 5.34 -0.37
CA ALA A 48 -1.06 5.91 0.86
C ALA A 48 0.44 5.63 1.02
N ALA A 49 0.90 4.42 0.68
CA ALA A 49 2.32 4.07 0.73
C ALA A 49 3.15 4.83 -0.29
N LEU A 50 2.67 4.94 -1.54
CA LEU A 50 3.34 5.70 -2.60
C LEU A 50 3.40 7.20 -2.27
N ASP A 51 2.29 7.79 -1.79
CA ASP A 51 2.24 9.18 -1.34
C ASP A 51 3.23 9.48 -0.20
N ALA A 52 3.54 8.46 0.61
CA ALA A 52 4.49 8.54 1.72
C ALA A 52 5.95 8.28 1.32
N GLY A 53 6.23 8.01 0.04
CA GLY A 53 7.58 7.88 -0.50
C GLY A 53 8.05 6.44 -0.78
N ALA A 54 7.18 5.43 -0.67
CA ALA A 54 7.50 4.14 -1.27
C ALA A 54 7.60 4.29 -2.79
N THR A 55 8.59 3.64 -3.41
CA THR A 55 8.87 3.80 -4.85
C THR A 55 8.32 2.66 -5.70
N SER A 56 7.98 1.54 -5.08
CA SER A 56 7.45 0.35 -5.74
C SER A 56 6.51 -0.43 -4.82
N LEU A 57 5.74 -1.33 -5.42
CA LEU A 57 4.79 -2.20 -4.75
C LEU A 57 5.12 -3.68 -5.02
N ALA A 58 4.82 -4.53 -4.06
CA ALA A 58 4.92 -5.99 -4.24
C ALA A 58 3.60 -6.68 -3.87
N VAL A 59 3.19 -7.62 -4.72
CA VAL A 59 2.03 -8.49 -4.54
C VAL A 59 2.45 -9.96 -4.60
N ALA A 60 1.59 -10.88 -4.18
CA ALA A 60 1.88 -12.32 -4.23
C ALA A 60 1.45 -12.96 -5.56
N LEU A 61 0.34 -12.50 -6.14
CA LEU A 61 -0.25 -13.09 -7.35
C LEU A 61 -0.43 -12.03 -8.45
N VAL A 62 -0.33 -12.47 -9.71
CA VAL A 62 -0.55 -11.61 -10.90
C VAL A 62 -1.91 -10.92 -10.86
N ALA A 63 -2.97 -11.62 -10.42
CA ALA A 63 -4.30 -11.06 -10.32
C ALA A 63 -4.39 -9.85 -9.37
N GLU A 64 -3.59 -9.82 -8.29
CA GLU A 64 -3.52 -8.66 -7.40
C GLU A 64 -2.87 -7.47 -8.11
N GLY A 65 -1.81 -7.73 -8.87
CA GLY A 65 -1.15 -6.71 -9.70
C GLY A 65 -2.07 -6.14 -10.78
N ILE A 66 -2.88 -6.99 -11.43
CA ILE A 66 -3.89 -6.54 -12.41
C ILE A 66 -4.89 -5.59 -11.75
N ARG A 67 -5.43 -5.91 -10.56
CA ARG A 67 -6.35 -5.02 -9.84
C ARG A 67 -5.74 -3.65 -9.55
N LEU A 68 -4.47 -3.60 -9.13
CA LEU A 68 -3.78 -2.33 -8.89
C LEU A 68 -3.63 -1.51 -10.17
N ARG A 69 -3.32 -2.17 -11.31
CA ARG A 69 -3.22 -1.51 -12.63
C ARG A 69 -4.57 -0.99 -13.11
N GLU A 70 -5.64 -1.78 -12.97
CA GLU A 70 -7.01 -1.35 -13.27
C GLU A 70 -7.46 -0.16 -12.40
N ALA A 71 -6.93 -0.04 -11.18
CA ALA A 71 -7.15 1.10 -10.29
C ALA A 71 -6.25 2.33 -10.59
N GLY A 72 -5.48 2.30 -11.68
CA GLY A 72 -4.64 3.40 -12.14
C GLY A 72 -3.32 3.58 -11.40
N ILE A 73 -2.85 2.56 -10.67
CA ILE A 73 -1.52 2.60 -10.03
C ILE A 73 -0.48 2.20 -11.07
N GLU A 74 0.49 3.06 -11.34
CA GLU A 74 1.54 2.85 -12.35
C GLU A 74 2.91 2.54 -11.77
N ALA A 75 3.09 2.67 -10.45
CA ALA A 75 4.35 2.39 -9.78
C ALA A 75 4.82 0.94 -10.05
N PRO A 76 6.15 0.70 -10.18
CA PRO A 76 6.71 -0.63 -10.38
C PRO A 76 6.21 -1.65 -9.37
#